data_AF-A0AA96Y8A9-F1
#
_entry.id   AF-A0AA96Y8A9-F1
#
_cell.length_a   1.000
_cell.length_b   1.000
_cell.length_c   1.000
_cell.angle_alpha   90.00
_cell.angle_beta   90.00
_cell.angle_gamma   90.00
#
_symmetry.space_group_name_H-M   'P 1'
#
loop_
_entity.id
_entity.type
_entity.pdbx_description
1 polymer ?
#
loop_
_entity_poly.entity_id
_entity_poly.type
_entity_poly.pdbx_seq_one_letter_code
_entity_poly.pdbx_strand_id
1 'polypeptide(L)'
;MTFVCCVESGWLETQTVRMVESLRRWGGAFADAPVVAVTPRFGPPLSGKTLRAFDRLGVEYLRFRAPNPYAWKSFLNKHYAMAAVEERCTTEFLGWLDSDLLILGEPDQLRLSDDEDFAACAPDKNIGTSGPDDPFEPYWREACKVAGLELSDLPWVVTEREGIKIRLYWNSGVFVYRRATGFSKVHLDTTLKLLDAHIASAKAGVYFTQHTLGMTMVKMGLRWRSLPHSHNYGMGTKTHAQWYDPEKLRQAKILHYHDAMWMPFWDTFLQCLNDTHPDVGTWLAAQGPLINSAPPQWKLLSKGLNRLRQQKAAKYQKLCTVI
;
A
#
# COMPACT_ATOMS: atom_id res chain seq x y z
N MET A 1 15.53 -0.64 10.52
CA MET A 1 14.22 -0.90 9.92
C MET A 1 14.43 -1.49 8.54
N THR A 2 13.61 -2.45 8.11
CA THR A 2 13.61 -2.98 6.73
C THR A 2 12.33 -2.57 6.02
N PHE A 3 12.43 -2.00 4.82
CA PHE A 3 11.27 -1.71 3.97
C PHE A 3 10.98 -2.85 3.03
N VAL A 4 9.69 -3.06 2.76
CA VAL A 4 9.18 -4.11 1.89
C VAL A 4 8.21 -3.49 0.89
N CYS A 5 8.33 -3.90 -0.36
CA CYS A 5 7.41 -3.52 -1.42
C CYS A 5 7.12 -4.72 -2.33
N CYS A 6 6.01 -4.67 -3.05
CA CYS A 6 5.74 -5.63 -4.12
C CYS A 6 6.31 -5.12 -5.44
N VAL A 7 6.84 -6.02 -6.26
CA VAL A 7 7.22 -5.73 -7.64
C VAL A 7 6.75 -6.86 -8.55
N GLU A 8 6.17 -6.50 -9.69
CA GLU A 8 5.82 -7.44 -10.76
C GLU A 8 6.22 -6.84 -12.10
N SER A 9 6.40 -7.70 -13.11
CA SER A 9 6.77 -7.25 -14.45
C SER A 9 5.75 -6.27 -15.02
N GLY A 10 6.23 -5.19 -15.64
CA GLY A 10 5.41 -4.10 -16.16
C GLY A 10 5.74 -2.77 -15.51
N TRP A 11 4.72 -1.93 -15.29
CA TRP A 11 4.93 -0.59 -14.77
C TRP A 11 5.41 -0.55 -13.32
N LEU A 12 5.06 -1.55 -12.49
CA LEU A 12 5.51 -1.64 -11.10
C LEU A 12 7.04 -1.69 -10.97
N GLU A 13 7.74 -2.18 -12.01
CA GLU A 13 9.20 -2.14 -12.06
C GLU A 13 9.73 -0.70 -11.98
N THR A 14 9.27 0.16 -12.89
CA THR A 14 9.68 1.57 -12.94
C THR A 14 9.26 2.31 -11.67
N GLN A 15 8.05 2.06 -11.18
CA GLN A 15 7.55 2.68 -9.96
C GLN A 15 8.42 2.31 -8.75
N THR A 16 8.72 1.02 -8.57
CA THR A 16 9.57 0.54 -7.48
C THR A 16 10.98 1.12 -7.55
N VAL A 17 11.59 1.17 -8.75
CA VAL A 17 12.92 1.78 -8.93
C VAL A 17 12.89 3.26 -8.54
N ARG A 18 11.89 4.03 -8.99
CA ARG A 18 11.78 5.45 -8.64
C ARG A 18 11.55 5.68 -7.16
N MET A 19 10.68 4.87 -6.54
CA MET A 19 10.42 4.90 -5.11
C MET A 19 11.71 4.68 -4.31
N VAL A 20 12.50 3.65 -4.63
CA VAL A 20 13.78 3.39 -3.97
C VAL A 20 14.82 4.47 -4.27
N GLU A 21 14.95 4.93 -5.51
CA GLU A 21 15.88 6.02 -5.85
C GLU A 21 15.56 7.31 -5.08
N SER A 22 14.28 7.63 -4.92
CA SER A 22 13.86 8.76 -4.11
C SER A 22 14.14 8.54 -2.62
N LEU A 23 13.96 7.32 -2.09
CA LEU A 23 14.33 6.96 -0.73
C LEU A 23 15.84 7.14 -0.49
N ARG A 24 16.69 6.68 -1.41
CA ARG A 24 18.15 6.84 -1.29
C ARG A 24 18.59 8.31 -1.30
N ARG A 25 17.86 9.19 -2.00
CA ARG A 25 18.22 10.62 -2.15
C ARG A 25 17.70 11.48 -1.01
N TRP A 26 16.44 11.30 -0.63
CA TRP A 26 15.73 12.20 0.28
C TRP A 26 15.25 11.53 1.56
N GLY A 27 15.45 10.21 1.71
CA GLY A 27 15.03 9.47 2.91
C GLY A 27 15.82 9.79 4.17
N GLY A 28 16.88 10.60 4.09
CA GLY A 28 17.67 11.02 5.24
C GLY A 28 18.21 9.82 6.03
N ALA A 29 17.88 9.72 7.32
CA ALA A 29 18.24 8.58 8.16
C ALA A 29 17.76 7.20 7.62
N PHE A 30 16.79 7.18 6.72
CA PHE A 30 16.28 5.97 6.06
C PHE A 30 16.91 5.71 4.68
N ALA A 31 17.81 6.58 4.20
CA ALA A 31 18.42 6.47 2.89
C ALA A 31 19.11 5.11 2.70
N ASP A 32 19.80 4.60 3.73
CA ASP A 32 20.52 3.31 3.67
C ASP A 32 19.71 2.15 4.26
N ALA A 33 18.41 2.33 4.53
CA ALA A 33 17.58 1.26 5.06
C ALA A 33 17.51 0.08 4.06
N PRO A 34 17.64 -1.19 4.53
CA PRO A 34 17.39 -2.36 3.70
C PRO A 34 16.02 -2.30 3.04
N VAL A 35 15.97 -2.64 1.74
CA VAL A 35 14.72 -2.73 0.97
C VAL A 35 14.63 -4.12 0.37
N VAL A 36 13.50 -4.79 0.58
CA VAL A 36 13.18 -6.08 -0.04
C VAL A 36 12.04 -5.87 -1.03
N ALA A 37 12.33 -6.01 -2.32
CA ALA A 37 11.33 -6.01 -3.37
C ALA A 37 10.85 -7.44 -3.63
N VAL A 38 9.54 -7.67 -3.54
CA VAL A 38 8.96 -9.02 -3.50
C VAL A 38 8.05 -9.30 -4.70
N THR A 39 8.25 -10.44 -5.36
CA THR A 39 7.28 -11.02 -6.30
C THR A 39 6.71 -12.32 -5.70
N PRO A 40 5.52 -12.28 -5.05
CA PRO A 40 4.99 -13.42 -4.29
C PRO A 40 4.05 -14.34 -5.10
N ARG A 41 3.82 -14.05 -6.39
CA ARG A 41 2.94 -14.86 -7.25
C ARG A 41 3.55 -15.09 -8.63
N PHE A 42 3.01 -16.09 -9.32
CA PHE A 42 3.42 -16.41 -10.68
C PHE A 42 3.11 -15.27 -11.66
N GLY A 43 4.07 -14.97 -12.54
CA GLY A 43 3.98 -13.95 -13.56
C GLY A 43 5.28 -13.90 -14.38
N PRO A 44 5.34 -13.03 -15.41
CA PRO A 44 6.56 -12.81 -16.16
C PRO A 44 7.72 -12.39 -15.24
N PRO A 45 8.97 -12.72 -15.61
CA PRO A 45 10.14 -12.27 -14.85
C PRO A 45 10.30 -10.74 -14.92
N LEU A 46 10.96 -10.15 -13.92
CA LEU A 46 11.40 -8.76 -14.01
C LEU A 46 12.41 -8.59 -15.14
N SER A 47 12.50 -7.39 -15.69
CA SER A 47 13.47 -7.07 -16.72
C SER A 47 14.90 -7.06 -16.15
N GLY A 48 15.89 -7.38 -16.98
CA GLY A 48 17.30 -7.27 -16.59
C GLY A 48 17.73 -5.84 -16.23
N LYS A 49 17.04 -4.81 -16.78
CA LYS A 49 17.26 -3.41 -16.39
C LYS A 49 16.89 -3.18 -14.93
N THR A 50 15.74 -3.69 -14.50
CA THR A 50 15.27 -3.57 -13.11
C THR A 50 16.17 -4.33 -12.15
N LEU A 51 16.59 -5.55 -12.49
CA LEU A 51 17.50 -6.33 -11.65
C LEU A 51 18.86 -5.63 -11.46
N ARG A 52 19.41 -5.00 -12.52
CA ARG A 52 20.61 -4.17 -12.40
C ARG A 52 20.40 -2.90 -11.58
N ALA A 53 19.20 -2.31 -11.65
CA ALA A 53 18.87 -1.16 -10.81
C ALA A 53 18.78 -1.58 -9.32
N PHE A 54 18.18 -2.73 -9.03
CA PHE A 54 18.14 -3.28 -7.68
C PHE A 54 19.52 -3.55 -7.10
N ASP A 55 20.41 -4.18 -7.87
CA ASP A 55 21.81 -4.38 -7.49
C ASP A 55 22.50 -3.04 -7.15
N ARG A 56 22.41 -2.05 -8.05
CA ARG A 56 22.96 -0.71 -7.82
C ARG A 56 22.41 -0.02 -6.56
N LEU A 57 21.14 -0.24 -6.24
CA LEU A 57 20.43 0.44 -5.15
C LEU A 57 20.45 -0.33 -3.82
N GLY A 58 21.12 -1.49 -3.79
CA GLY A 58 21.15 -2.37 -2.61
C GLY A 58 19.77 -2.92 -2.25
N VAL A 59 18.96 -3.28 -3.25
CA VAL A 59 17.63 -3.87 -3.07
C VAL A 59 17.74 -5.39 -3.13
N GLU A 60 17.30 -6.07 -2.08
CA GLU A 60 17.13 -7.52 -2.10
C GLU A 60 15.90 -7.87 -2.95
N TYR A 61 16.05 -8.76 -3.92
CA TYR A 61 14.93 -9.28 -4.71
C TYR A 61 14.50 -10.66 -4.21
N LEU A 62 13.29 -10.74 -3.65
CA LEU A 62 12.68 -11.99 -3.20
C LEU A 62 11.58 -12.42 -4.15
N ARG A 63 11.75 -13.58 -4.79
CA ARG A 63 10.74 -14.20 -5.65
C ARG A 63 10.33 -15.56 -5.10
N PHE A 64 9.03 -15.75 -4.93
CA PHE A 64 8.45 -17.05 -4.57
C PHE A 64 7.03 -17.18 -5.12
N ARG A 65 6.48 -18.39 -5.02
CA ARG A 65 5.08 -18.66 -5.37
C ARG A 65 4.33 -18.98 -4.08
N ALA A 66 3.63 -17.99 -3.54
CA ALA A 66 2.76 -18.19 -2.40
C ALA A 66 1.67 -19.24 -2.71
N PRO A 67 1.32 -20.10 -1.74
CA PRO A 67 0.16 -21.00 -1.83
C PRO A 67 -1.15 -20.20 -1.68
N ASN A 68 -1.39 -19.26 -2.60
CA ASN A 68 -2.48 -18.30 -2.51
C ASN A 68 -3.70 -18.76 -3.34
N PRO A 69 -4.79 -19.27 -2.72
CA PRO A 69 -6.01 -19.65 -3.43
C PRO A 69 -6.70 -18.44 -4.09
N TYR A 70 -6.43 -17.25 -3.56
CA TYR A 70 -6.94 -15.97 -4.00
C TYR A 70 -5.92 -15.17 -4.81
N ALA A 71 -5.01 -15.82 -5.55
CA ALA A 71 -4.00 -15.15 -6.39
C ALA A 71 -4.57 -14.19 -7.45
N TRP A 72 -5.89 -14.22 -7.68
CA TRP A 72 -6.62 -13.24 -8.48
C TRP A 72 -6.73 -11.87 -7.80
N LYS A 73 -6.70 -11.81 -6.47
CA LYS A 73 -6.69 -10.57 -5.68
C LYS A 73 -5.26 -10.10 -5.47
N SER A 74 -4.80 -9.20 -6.34
CA SER A 74 -3.43 -8.66 -6.28
C SER A 74 -3.07 -8.04 -4.93
N PHE A 75 -4.03 -7.46 -4.22
CA PHE A 75 -3.80 -6.84 -2.91
C PHE A 75 -3.28 -7.83 -1.84
N LEU A 76 -3.54 -9.14 -2.00
CA LEU A 76 -2.96 -10.15 -1.10
C LEU A 76 -1.45 -10.32 -1.25
N ASN A 77 -0.86 -9.92 -2.38
CA ASN A 77 0.58 -10.00 -2.58
C ASN A 77 1.34 -9.29 -1.45
N LYS A 78 0.81 -8.16 -0.96
CA LYS A 78 1.33 -7.42 0.20
C LYS A 78 1.45 -8.29 1.45
N HIS A 79 0.40 -9.03 1.78
CA HIS A 79 0.31 -9.83 3.00
C HIS A 79 1.32 -10.99 2.94
N TYR A 80 1.39 -11.68 1.80
CA TYR A 80 2.38 -12.73 1.58
C TYR A 80 3.81 -12.19 1.56
N ALA A 81 4.04 -11.03 0.95
CA ALA A 81 5.36 -10.40 0.93
C ALA A 81 5.83 -10.03 2.35
N MET A 82 4.96 -9.40 3.13
CA MET A 82 5.27 -9.02 4.51
C MET A 82 5.54 -10.24 5.38
N ALA A 83 4.70 -11.28 5.32
CA ALA A 83 4.90 -12.50 6.09
C ALA A 83 6.24 -13.19 5.72
N ALA A 84 6.55 -13.30 4.44
CA ALA A 84 7.79 -13.94 3.99
C ALA A 84 9.05 -13.15 4.38
N VAL A 85 8.97 -11.81 4.46
CA VAL A 85 10.13 -10.98 4.87
C VAL A 85 10.28 -10.92 6.39
N GLU A 86 9.17 -10.85 7.14
CA GLU A 86 9.17 -10.86 8.61
C GLU A 86 9.89 -12.11 9.18
N GLU A 87 9.75 -13.26 8.53
CA GLU A 87 10.40 -14.52 8.91
C GLU A 87 11.94 -14.52 8.75
N ARG A 88 12.49 -13.65 7.89
CA ARG A 88 13.94 -13.65 7.55
C ARG A 88 14.68 -12.41 8.00
N CYS A 89 14.00 -11.30 8.24
CA CYS A 89 14.67 -10.06 8.60
C CYS A 89 15.04 -10.06 10.09
N THR A 90 16.17 -9.42 10.40
CA THR A 90 16.68 -9.29 11.77
C THR A 90 16.43 -7.91 12.36
N THR A 91 16.04 -6.94 11.53
CA THR A 91 15.75 -5.58 11.98
C THR A 91 14.57 -5.55 12.94
N GLU A 92 14.61 -4.64 13.92
CA GLU A 92 13.56 -4.47 14.92
C GLU A 92 12.20 -4.07 14.31
N PHE A 93 12.21 -3.26 13.26
CA PHE A 93 11.01 -2.75 12.60
C PHE A 93 10.94 -3.16 11.14
N LEU A 94 9.73 -3.46 10.65
CA LEU A 94 9.43 -3.55 9.23
C LEU A 94 8.52 -2.40 8.80
N GLY A 95 8.69 -1.95 7.57
CA GLY A 95 7.81 -0.98 6.92
C GLY A 95 7.33 -1.49 5.58
N TRP A 96 6.05 -1.29 5.28
CA TRP A 96 5.52 -1.48 3.94
C TRP A 96 5.52 -0.16 3.17
N LEU A 97 5.96 -0.22 1.91
CA LEU A 97 5.88 0.86 0.94
C LEU A 97 5.21 0.33 -0.34
N ASP A 98 4.08 0.91 -0.74
CA ASP A 98 3.55 0.68 -2.09
C ASP A 98 4.55 1.20 -3.14
N SER A 99 4.55 0.62 -4.34
CA SER A 99 5.51 1.02 -5.39
C SER A 99 5.24 2.42 -5.93
N ASP A 100 4.00 2.92 -5.80
CA ASP A 100 3.56 4.22 -6.30
C ASP A 100 3.77 5.37 -5.32
N LEU A 101 4.91 5.33 -4.62
CA LEU A 101 5.35 6.36 -3.69
C LEU A 101 6.58 7.11 -4.22
N LEU A 102 6.70 8.38 -3.86
CA LEU A 102 7.92 9.17 -3.95
C LEU A 102 8.28 9.72 -2.57
N ILE A 103 9.53 9.55 -2.17
CA ILE A 103 10.08 10.16 -0.96
C ILE A 103 10.53 11.57 -1.32
N LEU A 104 9.95 12.56 -0.65
CA LEU A 104 10.17 13.99 -0.88
C LEU A 104 11.09 14.62 0.18
N GLY A 105 11.26 13.94 1.31
CA GLY A 105 12.12 14.33 2.42
C GLY A 105 12.16 13.22 3.48
N GLU A 106 12.99 13.38 4.51
CA GLU A 106 13.16 12.36 5.55
C GLU A 106 11.81 12.06 6.22
N PRO A 107 11.30 10.81 6.14
CA PRO A 107 10.04 10.43 6.77
C PRO A 107 10.27 10.01 8.23
N ASP A 108 10.73 10.96 9.05
CA ASP A 108 11.16 10.80 10.43
C ASP A 108 10.13 10.09 11.32
N GLN A 109 8.84 10.33 11.06
CA GLN A 109 7.74 9.75 11.85
C GLN A 109 7.52 8.26 11.60
N LEU A 110 8.21 7.63 10.64
CA LEU A 110 8.20 6.17 10.49
C LEU A 110 8.96 5.46 11.62
N ARG A 111 9.84 6.15 12.35
CA ARG A 111 10.49 5.57 13.51
C ARG A 111 9.46 5.40 14.63
N LEU A 112 9.35 4.17 15.13
CA LEU A 112 8.54 3.85 16.30
C LEU A 112 9.35 4.10 17.57
N SER A 113 8.73 4.69 18.59
CA SER A 113 9.29 4.75 19.94
C SER A 113 9.14 3.41 20.68
N ASP A 114 9.77 3.28 21.84
CA ASP A 114 9.70 2.05 22.66
C ASP A 114 8.28 1.70 23.13
N ASP A 115 7.42 2.71 23.21
CA ASP A 115 6.01 2.59 23.56
C ASP A 115 5.07 2.35 22.37
N GLU A 116 5.60 2.25 21.16
CA GLU A 116 4.86 2.03 19.93
C GLU A 116 5.18 0.67 19.29
N ASP A 117 4.16 0.06 18.71
CA ASP A 117 4.25 -1.21 17.99
C ASP A 117 3.83 -1.09 16.52
N PHE A 118 3.05 -0.07 16.17
CA PHE A 118 2.49 0.13 14.84
C PHE A 118 2.26 1.61 14.51
N ALA A 119 2.50 2.01 13.26
CA ALA A 119 2.05 3.32 12.77
C ALA A 119 1.63 3.27 11.30
N ALA A 120 0.56 3.98 10.96
CA ALA A 120 0.05 4.15 9.60
C ALA A 120 -0.74 5.46 9.48
N CYS A 121 -0.99 5.93 8.26
CA CYS A 121 -1.82 7.12 8.04
C CYS A 121 -3.31 6.79 8.07
N ALA A 122 -4.09 7.66 8.71
CA ALA A 122 -5.54 7.66 8.57
C ALA A 122 -5.94 7.82 7.09
N PRO A 123 -6.98 7.10 6.63
CA PRO A 123 -7.43 7.10 5.25
C PRO A 123 -8.34 8.30 4.95
N ASP A 124 -8.84 8.37 3.72
CA ASP A 124 -10.10 9.05 3.42
C ASP A 124 -11.29 8.22 3.95
N LYS A 125 -12.51 8.77 3.92
CA LYS A 125 -13.70 8.06 4.39
C LYS A 125 -13.89 6.84 3.54
N ASN A 126 -13.96 6.99 2.22
CA ASN A 126 -14.18 5.92 1.24
C ASN A 126 -15.27 4.93 1.72
N ILE A 127 -14.88 3.72 2.14
CA ILE A 127 -15.82 2.70 2.64
C ILE A 127 -15.92 2.63 4.18
N GLY A 128 -15.22 3.51 4.88
CA GLY A 128 -15.28 3.67 6.32
C GLY A 128 -16.67 4.03 6.78
N THR A 129 -17.09 3.37 7.85
CA THR A 129 -18.36 3.68 8.51
C THR A 129 -18.20 4.83 9.50
N SER A 130 -19.11 5.81 9.41
CA SER A 130 -19.24 6.91 10.38
C SER A 130 -20.24 6.63 11.50
N GLY A 131 -20.79 5.41 11.57
CA GLY A 131 -21.69 4.98 12.64
C GLY A 131 -22.96 4.27 12.17
N PRO A 132 -23.95 4.07 13.06
CA PRO A 132 -25.12 3.23 12.79
C PRO A 132 -25.92 3.56 11.53
N ASP A 133 -26.00 4.83 11.15
CA ASP A 133 -26.75 5.30 9.98
C ASP A 133 -25.93 5.25 8.68
N ASP A 134 -24.64 4.88 8.76
CA ASP A 134 -23.77 4.78 7.59
C ASP A 134 -24.07 3.49 6.80
N PRO A 135 -24.21 3.56 5.47
CA PRO A 135 -24.52 2.40 4.64
C PRO A 135 -23.44 1.30 4.67
N PHE A 136 -22.23 1.59 5.17
CA PHE A 136 -21.17 0.59 5.33
C PHE A 136 -21.22 -0.13 6.69
N GLU A 137 -21.94 0.37 7.70
CA GLU A 137 -21.98 -0.19 9.05
C GLU A 137 -22.33 -1.69 9.09
N PRO A 138 -23.33 -2.21 8.33
CA PRO A 138 -23.66 -3.64 8.37
C PRO A 138 -22.50 -4.51 7.89
N TYR A 139 -21.85 -4.13 6.79
CA TYR A 139 -20.67 -4.83 6.28
C TYR A 139 -19.52 -4.81 7.29
N TRP A 140 -19.27 -3.66 7.93
CA TRP A 140 -18.22 -3.53 8.94
C TRP A 140 -18.46 -4.40 10.16
N ARG A 141 -19.72 -4.51 10.61
CA ARG A 141 -20.10 -5.41 11.71
C ARG A 141 -19.79 -6.86 11.38
N GLU A 142 -20.16 -7.32 10.19
CA GLU A 142 -19.86 -8.69 9.75
C GLU A 142 -18.35 -8.92 9.55
N ALA A 143 -17.63 -7.96 8.97
CA ALA A 143 -16.18 -8.04 8.82
C ALA A 143 -15.46 -8.11 10.18
N CYS A 144 -15.91 -7.35 11.20
CA CYS A 144 -15.38 -7.44 12.56
C CYS A 144 -15.61 -8.83 13.15
N LYS A 145 -16.84 -9.36 13.06
CA LYS A 145 -17.16 -10.71 13.56
C LYS A 145 -16.25 -11.78 12.95
N VAL A 146 -16.03 -11.72 11.62
CA VAL A 146 -15.12 -12.64 10.93
C VAL A 146 -13.67 -12.48 11.40
N ALA A 147 -13.25 -11.24 11.67
CA ALA A 147 -11.94 -10.96 12.27
C ALA A 147 -11.85 -11.40 13.75
N GLY A 148 -12.96 -11.73 14.41
CA GLY A 148 -13.02 -12.05 15.83
C GLY A 148 -13.01 -10.81 16.72
N LEU A 149 -13.69 -9.76 16.29
CA LEU A 149 -13.86 -8.48 16.97
C LEU A 149 -15.34 -8.11 17.01
N GLU A 150 -15.71 -7.29 17.99
CA GLU A 150 -16.92 -6.48 17.94
C GLU A 150 -16.62 -5.14 17.26
N LEU A 151 -17.61 -4.57 16.56
CA LEU A 151 -17.42 -3.28 15.91
C LEU A 151 -17.08 -2.15 16.89
N SER A 152 -17.53 -2.29 18.15
CA SER A 152 -17.17 -1.38 19.24
C SER A 152 -15.70 -1.41 19.63
N ASP A 153 -15.00 -2.51 19.35
CA ASP A 153 -13.57 -2.66 19.66
C ASP A 153 -12.73 -1.75 18.78
N LEU A 154 -13.21 -1.42 17.58
CA LEU A 154 -12.54 -0.49 16.68
C LEU A 154 -12.68 0.94 17.21
N PRO A 155 -11.56 1.62 17.55
CA PRO A 155 -11.59 3.01 17.96
C PRO A 155 -12.14 3.91 16.85
N TRP A 156 -12.43 5.16 17.21
CA TRP A 156 -12.73 6.19 16.23
C TRP A 156 -11.46 6.92 15.83
N VAL A 157 -11.30 7.18 14.53
CA VAL A 157 -10.27 8.06 13.97
C VAL A 157 -10.91 9.12 13.11
N VAL A 158 -10.21 10.23 12.90
CA VAL A 158 -10.64 11.31 12.00
C VAL A 158 -9.88 11.16 10.70
N THR A 159 -10.58 11.19 9.56
CA THR A 159 -9.93 11.15 8.25
C THR A 159 -9.10 12.41 8.03
N GLU A 160 -7.86 12.26 7.60
CA GLU A 160 -6.92 13.39 7.47
C GLU A 160 -7.38 14.42 6.44
N ARG A 161 -8.04 13.96 5.36
CA ARG A 161 -8.48 14.82 4.26
C ARG A 161 -9.80 15.52 4.53
N GLU A 162 -10.78 14.78 5.03
CA GLU A 162 -12.17 15.26 5.10
C GLU A 162 -12.57 15.69 6.51
N GLY A 163 -11.77 15.36 7.53
CA GLY A 163 -12.14 15.63 8.93
C GLY A 163 -13.31 14.78 9.42
N ILE A 164 -13.59 13.65 8.75
CA ILE A 164 -14.74 12.79 9.05
C ILE A 164 -14.36 11.75 10.09
N LYS A 165 -15.17 11.63 11.13
CA LYS A 165 -15.00 10.57 12.13
C LYS A 165 -15.49 9.22 11.57
N ILE A 166 -14.62 8.22 11.60
CA ILE A 166 -14.88 6.86 11.09
C ILE A 166 -14.36 5.80 12.07
N ARG A 167 -14.90 4.57 11.99
CA ARG A 167 -14.28 3.42 12.65
C ARG A 167 -12.88 3.18 12.08
N LEU A 168 -11.95 2.86 12.97
CA LEU A 168 -10.53 2.78 12.66
C LEU A 168 -10.26 1.78 11.54
N TYR A 169 -9.70 2.32 10.45
CA TYR A 169 -8.83 1.59 9.55
C TYR A 169 -7.74 2.53 9.05
N TRP A 170 -6.80 1.97 8.29
CA TRP A 170 -5.62 2.67 7.81
C TRP A 170 -5.54 2.63 6.29
N ASN A 171 -4.97 3.67 5.69
CA ASN A 171 -4.45 3.55 4.34
C ASN A 171 -3.27 2.58 4.37
N SER A 172 -3.26 1.60 3.46
CA SER A 172 -2.23 0.55 3.47
C SER A 172 -0.97 0.87 2.68
N GLY A 173 -0.87 2.06 2.08
CA GLY A 173 0.22 2.46 1.19
C GLY A 173 1.55 2.61 1.93
N VAL A 174 1.48 3.08 3.17
CA VAL A 174 2.60 3.21 4.09
C VAL A 174 2.16 2.76 5.48
N PHE A 175 2.86 1.81 6.05
CA PHE A 175 2.73 1.47 7.48
C PHE A 175 4.01 0.83 7.99
N VAL A 176 4.25 0.92 9.29
CA VAL A 176 5.40 0.33 9.99
C VAL A 176 4.93 -0.42 11.21
N TYR A 177 5.65 -1.47 11.59
CA TYR A 177 5.39 -2.17 12.85
C TYR A 177 6.66 -2.82 13.41
N ARG A 178 6.62 -3.14 14.70
CA ARG A 178 7.66 -3.85 15.43
C ARG A 178 7.64 -5.34 15.07
N ARG A 179 8.72 -5.85 14.48
CA ARG A 179 8.85 -7.23 13.99
C ARG A 179 8.45 -8.28 15.01
N ALA A 180 8.85 -8.08 16.27
CA ALA A 180 8.61 -9.01 17.37
C ALA A 180 7.11 -9.26 17.66
N THR A 181 6.21 -8.41 17.16
CA THR A 181 4.76 -8.62 17.29
C THR A 181 4.25 -9.78 16.43
N GLY A 182 4.96 -10.17 15.37
CA GLY A 182 4.49 -11.17 14.40
C GLY A 182 3.26 -10.72 13.59
N PHE A 183 3.10 -9.40 13.43
CA PHE A 183 1.92 -8.78 12.82
C PHE A 183 1.60 -9.33 11.43
N SER A 184 2.60 -9.58 10.58
CA SER A 184 2.35 -9.93 9.18
C SER A 184 1.61 -11.23 9.01
N LYS A 185 1.94 -12.24 9.83
CA LYS A 185 1.26 -13.53 9.80
C LYS A 185 -0.19 -13.40 10.23
N VAL A 186 -0.45 -12.69 11.33
CA VAL A 186 -1.81 -12.48 11.83
C VAL A 186 -2.63 -11.64 10.85
N HIS A 187 -2.00 -10.67 10.18
CA HIS A 187 -2.63 -9.85 9.15
C HIS A 187 -3.03 -10.71 7.95
N LEU A 188 -2.12 -11.52 7.43
CA LEU A 188 -2.40 -12.48 6.36
C LEU A 188 -3.56 -13.41 6.74
N ASP A 189 -3.50 -14.04 7.91
CA ASP A 189 -4.53 -14.98 8.37
C ASP A 189 -5.90 -14.31 8.54
N THR A 190 -5.92 -13.08 9.05
CA THR A 190 -7.17 -12.30 9.21
C THR A 190 -7.77 -11.94 7.86
N THR A 191 -6.96 -11.54 6.89
CA THR A 191 -7.44 -11.25 5.53
C THR A 191 -7.90 -12.52 4.80
N LEU A 192 -7.25 -13.66 5.00
CA LEU A 192 -7.70 -14.94 4.45
C LEU A 192 -9.05 -15.36 5.04
N LYS A 193 -9.23 -15.28 6.37
CA LYS A 193 -10.52 -15.55 7.02
C LYS A 193 -11.65 -14.70 6.46
N LEU A 194 -11.38 -13.42 6.19
CA LEU A 194 -12.37 -12.53 5.56
C LEU A 194 -12.78 -12.99 4.16
N LEU A 195 -11.83 -13.50 3.37
CA LEU A 195 -12.11 -14.05 2.04
C LEU A 195 -12.82 -15.41 2.13
N ASP A 196 -12.45 -16.26 3.08
CA ASP A 196 -13.11 -17.54 3.32
C ASP A 196 -14.56 -17.36 3.78
N ALA A 197 -14.89 -16.24 4.43
CA ALA A 197 -16.25 -15.90 4.83
C ALA A 197 -17.17 -15.51 3.66
N HIS A 198 -16.61 -15.28 2.46
CA HIS A 198 -17.38 -14.93 1.27
C HIS A 198 -18.40 -13.79 1.50
N ILE A 199 -17.98 -12.72 2.18
CA ILE A 199 -18.82 -11.52 2.35
C ILE A 199 -18.39 -10.41 1.39
N ALA A 200 -19.36 -9.65 0.89
CA ALA A 200 -19.15 -8.50 0.03
C ALA A 200 -19.99 -7.32 0.51
N SER A 201 -19.46 -6.10 0.42
CA SER A 201 -20.27 -4.91 0.65
C SER A 201 -21.20 -4.68 -0.53
N ALA A 202 -22.48 -4.36 -0.29
CA ALA A 202 -23.41 -3.92 -1.33
C ALA A 202 -22.93 -2.68 -2.13
N LYS A 203 -22.08 -1.85 -1.51
CA LYS A 203 -21.59 -0.59 -2.08
C LYS A 203 -20.17 -0.72 -2.64
N ALA A 204 -19.29 -1.45 -1.95
CA ALA A 204 -17.86 -1.54 -2.29
C ALA A 204 -17.43 -2.91 -2.88
N GLY A 205 -18.32 -3.90 -2.88
CA GLY A 205 -18.00 -5.26 -3.32
C GLY A 205 -16.95 -5.94 -2.44
N VAL A 206 -16.14 -6.81 -3.06
CA VAL A 206 -15.13 -7.64 -2.39
C VAL A 206 -13.72 -7.06 -2.44
N TYR A 207 -13.52 -5.90 -3.05
CA TYR A 207 -12.20 -5.44 -3.47
C TYR A 207 -11.43 -4.73 -2.36
N PHE A 208 -12.13 -4.21 -1.36
CA PHE A 208 -11.50 -3.44 -0.31
C PHE A 208 -11.07 -4.33 0.86
N THR A 209 -9.76 -4.36 1.16
CA THR A 209 -9.18 -5.16 2.26
C THR A 209 -8.31 -4.34 3.19
N GLN A 210 -8.16 -3.03 2.98
CA GLN A 210 -7.34 -2.19 3.84
C GLN A 210 -7.86 -2.15 5.28
N HIS A 211 -9.17 -2.30 5.49
CA HIS A 211 -9.76 -2.37 6.84
C HIS A 211 -9.20 -3.53 7.68
N THR A 212 -8.78 -4.64 7.05
CA THR A 212 -8.17 -5.76 7.78
C THR A 212 -6.85 -5.39 8.45
N LEU A 213 -6.15 -4.35 7.97
CA LEU A 213 -4.93 -3.84 8.59
C LEU A 213 -5.22 -3.26 9.98
N GLY A 214 -6.23 -2.38 10.08
CA GLY A 214 -6.69 -1.81 11.35
C GLY A 214 -7.30 -2.85 12.29
N MET A 215 -8.15 -3.74 11.76
CA MET A 215 -8.74 -4.83 12.55
C MET A 215 -7.67 -5.75 13.14
N THR A 216 -6.65 -6.14 12.37
CA THR A 216 -5.57 -6.99 12.86
C THR A 216 -4.80 -6.30 13.99
N MET A 217 -4.45 -5.02 13.79
CA MET A 217 -3.73 -4.22 14.78
C MET A 217 -4.50 -4.13 16.10
N VAL A 218 -5.80 -3.82 16.05
CA VAL A 218 -6.67 -3.75 17.23
C VAL A 218 -6.81 -5.11 17.90
N LYS A 219 -7.05 -6.16 17.13
CA LYS A 219 -7.18 -7.54 17.64
C LYS A 219 -5.95 -8.01 18.39
N MET A 220 -4.77 -7.61 17.94
CA MET A 220 -3.50 -7.94 18.59
C MET A 220 -3.19 -7.06 19.80
N GLY A 221 -4.01 -6.05 20.08
CA GLY A 221 -3.77 -5.10 21.19
C GLY A 221 -2.51 -4.26 21.00
N LEU A 222 -2.10 -4.00 19.75
CA LEU A 222 -0.88 -3.25 19.46
C LEU A 222 -1.02 -1.79 19.92
N ARG A 223 0.07 -1.22 20.48
CA ARG A 223 0.15 0.21 20.74
C ARG A 223 0.45 0.93 19.44
N TRP A 224 -0.37 1.92 19.08
CA TRP A 224 -0.32 2.51 17.74
C TRP A 224 -0.37 4.02 17.75
N ARG A 225 0.17 4.61 16.68
CA ARG A 225 0.07 6.04 16.37
C ARG A 225 -0.40 6.27 14.94
N SER A 226 -1.24 7.28 14.73
CA SER A 226 -1.55 7.78 13.39
C SER A 226 -0.38 8.59 12.87
N LEU A 227 0.16 8.22 11.72
CA LEU A 227 1.13 9.03 10.99
C LEU A 227 0.44 10.29 10.44
N PRO A 228 1.10 11.46 10.47
CA PRO A 228 0.53 12.67 9.89
C PRO A 228 0.37 12.52 8.37
N HIS A 229 -0.56 13.27 7.79
CA HIS A 229 -0.85 13.25 6.34
C HIS A 229 0.39 13.42 5.45
N SER A 230 1.41 14.14 5.93
CA SER A 230 2.69 14.32 5.23
C SER A 230 3.42 13.01 4.92
N HIS A 231 3.13 11.92 5.63
CA HIS A 231 3.78 10.61 5.45
C HIS A 231 3.01 9.67 4.52
N ASN A 232 1.89 10.13 3.95
CA ASN A 232 1.16 9.42 2.89
C ASN A 232 0.26 10.40 2.12
N TYR A 233 0.86 11.48 1.59
CA TYR A 233 0.11 12.48 0.83
C TYR A 233 -0.32 11.88 -0.50
N GLY A 234 -1.55 11.41 -0.59
CA GLY A 234 -2.17 10.97 -1.85
C GLY A 234 -2.38 12.10 -2.87
N MET A 235 -1.98 11.89 -4.10
CA MET A 235 -2.30 12.74 -5.24
C MET A 235 -2.72 11.85 -6.40
N GLY A 236 -3.83 12.14 -7.05
CA GLY A 236 -4.30 11.39 -8.20
C GLY A 236 -5.11 12.28 -9.13
N THR A 237 -5.23 11.88 -10.39
CA THR A 237 -5.88 12.68 -11.43
C THR A 237 -7.33 13.02 -11.07
N LYS A 238 -8.05 12.05 -10.50
CA LYS A 238 -9.47 12.16 -10.13
C LYS A 238 -9.72 13.02 -8.90
N THR A 239 -8.71 13.21 -8.07
CA THR A 239 -8.84 13.84 -6.77
C THR A 239 -8.14 15.18 -6.68
N HIS A 240 -7.27 15.48 -7.66
CA HIS A 240 -6.46 16.70 -7.67
C HIS A 240 -7.29 17.97 -7.54
N ALA A 241 -8.32 18.14 -8.38
CA ALA A 241 -9.13 19.36 -8.39
C ALA A 241 -9.83 19.65 -7.04
N GLN A 242 -10.13 18.61 -6.27
CA GLN A 242 -10.85 18.72 -5.01
C GLN A 242 -9.92 18.78 -3.80
N TRP A 243 -8.77 18.10 -3.85
CA TRP A 243 -7.94 17.83 -2.67
C TRP A 243 -6.50 18.32 -2.78
N TYR A 244 -6.10 18.93 -3.90
CA TYR A 244 -4.78 19.53 -4.00
C TYR A 244 -4.65 20.73 -3.08
N ASP A 245 -3.58 20.71 -2.30
CA ASP A 245 -3.20 21.78 -1.38
C ASP A 245 -1.68 21.92 -1.46
N PRO A 246 -1.15 23.03 -2.02
CA PRO A 246 0.29 23.22 -2.21
C PRO A 246 1.05 23.33 -0.89
N GLU A 247 0.43 23.88 0.16
CA GLU A 247 1.08 24.03 1.46
C GLU A 247 1.19 22.68 2.18
N LYS A 248 0.14 21.86 2.12
CA LYS A 248 0.22 20.48 2.61
C LYS A 248 1.18 19.63 1.78
N LEU A 249 1.20 19.81 0.45
CA LEU A 249 2.16 19.11 -0.38
C LEU A 249 3.58 19.49 0.03
N ARG A 250 3.90 20.79 0.19
CA ARG A 250 5.23 21.28 0.63
C ARG A 250 5.73 20.66 1.95
N GLN A 251 4.81 20.24 2.82
CA GLN A 251 5.13 19.55 4.08
C GLN A 251 5.30 18.03 3.92
N ALA A 252 4.86 17.47 2.80
CA ALA A 252 4.89 16.03 2.56
C ALA A 252 6.31 15.48 2.55
N LYS A 253 6.49 14.36 3.23
CA LYS A 253 7.71 13.54 3.24
C LYS A 253 7.56 12.35 2.30
N ILE A 254 6.33 11.87 2.13
CA ILE A 254 5.99 10.78 1.21
C ILE A 254 4.75 11.17 0.41
N LEU A 255 4.88 11.12 -0.90
CA LEU A 255 3.81 11.36 -1.87
C LEU A 255 3.34 10.04 -2.47
N HIS A 256 2.10 9.67 -2.20
CA HIS A 256 1.41 8.56 -2.84
C HIS A 256 0.75 9.05 -4.12
N TYR A 257 1.47 8.97 -5.24
CA TYR A 257 1.07 9.66 -6.47
C TYR A 257 -0.01 8.93 -7.27
N HIS A 258 -0.50 7.76 -6.83
CA HIS A 258 -1.52 6.96 -7.50
C HIS A 258 -1.31 6.87 -9.03
N ASP A 259 -2.09 7.62 -9.81
CA ASP A 259 -2.04 7.69 -11.26
C ASP A 259 -1.43 9.00 -11.82
N ALA A 260 -0.97 9.92 -10.96
CA ALA A 260 -0.53 11.26 -11.35
C ALA A 260 0.75 11.29 -12.21
N MET A 261 1.57 10.24 -12.15
CA MET A 261 2.78 10.14 -12.98
C MET A 261 2.53 9.65 -14.42
N TRP A 262 1.27 9.44 -14.79
CA TRP A 262 0.88 9.03 -16.15
C TRP A 262 0.41 10.22 -16.98
N MET A 263 0.57 10.11 -18.30
CA MET A 263 -0.08 11.04 -19.23
C MET A 263 -1.61 10.88 -19.17
N PRO A 264 -2.38 11.97 -19.33
CA PRO A 264 -1.92 13.34 -19.64
C PRO A 264 -1.57 14.18 -18.41
N PHE A 265 -1.69 13.66 -17.19
CA PHE A 265 -1.59 14.45 -15.96
C PHE A 265 -0.15 14.78 -15.54
N TRP A 266 0.83 14.12 -16.16
CA TRP A 266 2.26 14.30 -15.88
C TRP A 266 2.72 15.75 -15.79
N ASP A 267 2.32 16.62 -16.73
CA ASP A 267 2.82 18.00 -16.74
C ASP A 267 2.29 18.79 -15.54
N THR A 268 1.02 18.61 -15.18
CA THR A 268 0.42 19.18 -13.97
C THR A 268 1.12 18.64 -12.72
N PHE A 269 1.33 17.33 -12.65
CA PHE A 269 2.02 16.70 -11.53
C PHE A 269 3.45 17.23 -11.36
N LEU A 270 4.18 17.36 -12.46
CA LEU A 270 5.55 17.88 -12.45
C LEU A 270 5.58 19.35 -12.03
N GLN A 271 4.63 20.16 -12.48
CA GLN A 271 4.50 21.55 -12.05
C GLN A 271 4.27 21.64 -10.54
N CYS A 272 3.34 20.86 -9.98
CA CYS A 272 3.10 20.81 -8.53
C CYS A 272 4.39 20.45 -7.75
N LEU A 273 5.18 19.52 -8.26
CA LEU A 273 6.46 19.17 -7.65
C LEU A 273 7.51 20.27 -7.80
N ASN A 274 7.59 20.95 -8.93
CA ASN A 274 8.52 22.08 -9.11
C ASN A 274 8.22 23.22 -8.13
N ASP A 275 6.94 23.49 -7.85
CA ASP A 275 6.50 24.56 -6.95
C ASP A 275 6.71 24.24 -5.47
N THR A 276 6.80 22.95 -5.12
CA THR A 276 6.85 22.48 -3.72
C THR A 276 8.16 21.81 -3.33
N HIS A 277 8.78 21.05 -4.24
CA HIS A 277 9.99 20.25 -4.09
C HIS A 277 10.85 20.32 -5.38
N PRO A 278 11.44 21.48 -5.70
CA PRO A 278 12.09 21.72 -6.99
C PRO A 278 13.21 20.72 -7.32
N ASP A 279 13.95 20.24 -6.31
CA ASP A 279 14.99 19.22 -6.51
C ASP A 279 14.41 17.87 -6.96
N VAL A 280 13.28 17.47 -6.35
CA VAL A 280 12.56 16.25 -6.73
C VAL A 280 11.96 16.42 -8.11
N GLY A 281 11.32 17.57 -8.39
CA GLY A 281 10.76 17.90 -9.70
C GLY A 281 11.81 17.83 -10.81
N THR A 282 12.97 18.46 -10.60
CA THR A 282 14.09 18.44 -11.55
C THR A 282 14.62 17.02 -11.81
N TRP A 283 14.83 16.23 -10.74
CA TRP A 283 15.25 14.83 -10.88
C TRP A 283 14.21 13.97 -11.61
N LEU A 284 12.93 14.20 -11.35
CA LEU A 284 11.84 13.42 -11.92
C LEU A 284 11.59 13.79 -13.39
N ALA A 285 11.73 15.08 -13.74
CA ALA A 285 11.66 15.58 -15.11
C ALA A 285 12.64 14.85 -16.04
N ALA A 286 13.88 14.64 -15.59
CA ALA A 286 14.92 13.95 -16.35
C ALA A 286 14.57 12.48 -16.69
N GLN A 287 13.60 11.90 -16.00
CA GLN A 287 13.15 10.52 -16.22
C GLN A 287 11.87 10.41 -17.05
N GLY A 288 11.10 11.49 -17.18
CA GLY A 288 9.83 11.52 -17.89
C GLY A 288 8.67 10.76 -17.23
N PRO A 289 7.49 10.75 -17.86
CA PRO A 289 6.30 10.07 -17.33
C PRO A 289 6.50 8.56 -17.20
N LEU A 290 5.63 7.89 -16.45
CA LEU A 290 5.61 6.43 -16.41
C LEU A 290 5.26 5.85 -17.79
N ILE A 291 6.01 4.82 -18.19
CA ILE A 291 5.79 4.07 -19.42
C ILE A 291 5.79 2.58 -19.12
N ASN A 292 4.93 1.82 -19.80
CA ASN A 292 4.95 0.36 -19.73
C ASN A 292 5.92 -0.21 -20.79
N SER A 293 7.18 -0.37 -20.38
CA SER A 293 8.28 -0.88 -21.20
C SER A 293 8.34 -2.41 -21.31
N ALA A 294 7.34 -3.14 -20.79
CA ALA A 294 7.35 -4.60 -20.86
C ALA A 294 7.39 -5.11 -22.32
N PRO A 295 8.26 -6.10 -22.63
CA PRO A 295 8.31 -6.74 -23.95
C PRO A 295 6.95 -7.29 -24.40
N PRO A 296 6.64 -7.29 -25.71
CA PRO A 296 5.34 -7.74 -26.23
C PRO A 296 4.92 -9.13 -25.76
N GLN A 297 5.85 -10.10 -25.74
CA GLN A 297 5.59 -11.46 -25.28
C GLN A 297 5.16 -11.52 -23.81
N TRP A 298 5.73 -10.66 -22.95
CA TRP A 298 5.36 -10.58 -21.54
C TRP A 298 4.05 -9.83 -21.33
N LYS A 299 3.74 -8.83 -22.17
CA LYS A 299 2.42 -8.20 -22.21
C LYS A 299 1.32 -9.20 -22.57
N LEU A 300 1.57 -10.08 -23.54
CA LEU A 300 0.64 -11.15 -23.93
C LEU A 300 0.44 -12.16 -22.78
N LEU A 301 1.52 -12.62 -22.15
CA LEU A 301 1.44 -13.53 -20.99
C LEU A 301 0.66 -12.89 -19.84
N SER A 302 0.96 -11.63 -19.49
CA SER A 302 0.25 -10.88 -18.45
C SER A 302 -1.23 -10.72 -18.78
N LYS A 303 -1.59 -10.46 -20.03
CA LYS A 303 -2.99 -10.38 -20.48
C LYS A 303 -3.72 -11.72 -20.30
N GLY A 304 -3.08 -12.83 -20.67
CA GLY A 304 -3.61 -14.18 -20.46
C GLY A 304 -3.85 -14.50 -18.98
N LEU A 305 -2.84 -14.22 -18.13
CA LEU A 305 -2.94 -14.40 -16.69
C LEU A 305 -4.03 -13.52 -16.06
N ASN A 306 -4.15 -12.27 -16.49
CA ASN A 306 -5.18 -11.35 -15.99
C ASN A 306 -6.58 -11.83 -16.36
N ARG A 307 -6.78 -12.38 -17.57
CA ARG A 307 -8.07 -12.96 -17.95
C ARG A 307 -8.44 -14.15 -17.06
N LEU A 308 -7.51 -15.05 -16.78
CA LEU A 308 -7.73 -16.18 -15.86
C LEU A 308 -8.05 -15.71 -14.44
N ARG A 309 -7.34 -14.68 -13.95
CA ARG A 309 -7.58 -14.08 -12.64
C ARG A 309 -8.96 -13.41 -12.56
N GLN A 310 -9.36 -12.67 -13.59
CA GLN A 310 -10.69 -12.06 -13.68
C GLN A 310 -11.81 -13.11 -13.67
N GLN A 311 -11.63 -14.24 -14.37
CA GLN A 311 -12.59 -15.34 -14.32
C GLN A 311 -12.70 -15.94 -12.91
N LYS A 312 -11.58 -16.13 -12.21
CA LYS A 312 -11.58 -16.59 -10.81
C LYS A 312 -12.24 -15.58 -9.87
N ALA A 313 -11.96 -14.29 -10.03
CA ALA A 313 -12.58 -13.22 -9.27
C ALA A 313 -14.10 -13.20 -9.47
N ALA A 314 -14.57 -13.31 -10.72
CA ALA A 314 -16.00 -13.36 -11.03
C ALA A 314 -16.69 -14.60 -10.45
N LYS A 315 -16.02 -15.77 -10.48
CA LYS A 315 -16.52 -16.99 -9.81
C LYS A 315 -16.63 -16.79 -8.30
N TYR A 316 -15.60 -16.23 -7.68
CA TYR A 316 -15.59 -15.93 -6.25
C TYR A 316 -16.69 -14.95 -5.86
N GLN A 317 -16.90 -13.87 -6.64
CA GLN A 317 -17.98 -12.91 -6.38
C GLN A 317 -19.37 -13.54 -6.37
N LYS A 318 -19.62 -14.56 -7.21
CA LYS A 318 -20.89 -15.29 -7.22
C LYS A 318 -21.13 -16.14 -5.97
N LEU A 319 -20.07 -16.48 -5.24
CA LEU A 319 -20.16 -17.20 -3.98
C LEU A 319 -20.39 -16.25 -2.80
N CYS A 320 -20.25 -14.94 -3.01
CA CYS A 320 -20.31 -13.98 -1.91
C CYS A 320 -21.75 -13.64 -1.52
N THR A 321 -22.00 -13.64 -0.21
CA THR A 321 -23.18 -13.01 0.39
C THR A 321 -22.95 -11.50 0.40
N VAL A 322 -23.89 -10.77 -0.19
CA VAL A 322 -23.87 -9.30 -0.19
C VAL A 322 -24.51 -8.80 1.09
N ILE A 323 -23.76 -8.00 1.84
CA ILE A 323 -24.18 -7.36 3.10
C ILE A 323 -24.48 -5.89 2.86
#